data_AF-K6YVF9-F1
#
_entry.id   AF-K6YVF9-F1
#
_cell.length_a   1.000
_cell.length_b   1.000
_cell.length_c   1.000
_cell.angle_alpha   90.00
_cell.angle_beta   90.00
_cell.angle_gamma   90.00
#
_symmetry.space_group_name_H-M   'P 1'
#
loop_
_entity.id
_entity.type
_entity.pdbx_description
1 polymer ?
#
loop_
_entity_poly.entity_id
_entity_poly.type
_entity_poly.pdbx_seq_one_letter_code
_entity_poly.pdbx_strand_id
1 'polypeptide(L)' 'MSDEELSPFWVNTNEGQYQVVDGSDRTWLETSHAATAEHYVDLLNKAFKSGFKKGFRKARAAE' A
#
# COMPACT_ATOMS: atom_id res chain seq x y z
N MET A 1 -18.08 -6.07 -1.48
CA MET A 1 -16.70 -5.68 -1.83
C MET A 1 -15.78 -6.59 -1.05
N SER A 2 -15.00 -7.41 -1.73
CA SER A 2 -14.17 -8.44 -1.09
C SER A 2 -12.90 -7.81 -0.54
N ASP A 3 -12.48 -8.23 0.66
CA ASP A 3 -11.26 -7.81 1.37
C ASP A 3 -9.96 -7.93 0.53
N GLU A 4 -10.00 -8.64 -0.59
CA GLU A 4 -8.88 -8.87 -1.51
C GLU A 4 -8.50 -7.65 -2.38
N GLU A 5 -9.36 -6.65 -2.51
CA GLU A 5 -9.16 -5.56 -3.49
C GLU A 5 -8.53 -4.27 -2.92
N LEU A 6 -8.34 -4.15 -1.60
CA LEU A 6 -7.74 -2.96 -1.01
C LEU A 6 -6.21 -3.06 -0.99
N SER A 7 -5.59 -2.78 -2.14
CA SER A 7 -4.16 -2.49 -2.26
C SER A 7 -4.00 -0.97 -2.49
N PRO A 8 -4.05 -0.14 -1.44
CA PRO A 8 -4.10 1.32 -1.58
C PRO A 8 -2.79 1.94 -2.08
N PHE A 9 -1.72 1.16 -2.20
CA PHE A 9 -0.41 1.61 -2.69
C PHE A 9 -0.03 0.88 -3.98
N TRP A 10 0.52 1.61 -4.94
CA TRP A 10 1.04 1.06 -6.21
C TRP A 10 2.31 1.78 -6.67
N VAL A 11 3.02 1.15 -7.61
CA VAL A 11 4.19 1.77 -8.26
C VAL A 11 3.71 2.57 -9.47
N ASN A 12 4.12 3.82 -9.55
CA ASN A 12 4.05 4.65 -10.75
C ASN A 12 5.45 4.75 -11.37
N THR A 13 5.53 4.78 -12.70
CA THR A 13 6.80 4.92 -13.42
C THR A 13 6.77 6.23 -14.19
N ASN A 14 7.71 7.11 -13.91
CA ASN A 14 7.78 8.43 -14.51
C ASN A 14 9.21 8.77 -14.91
N GLU A 15 9.46 9.02 -16.19
CA GLU A 15 10.76 9.47 -16.75
C GLU A 15 12.00 8.69 -16.27
N GLY A 16 11.89 7.38 -16.09
CA GLY A 16 12.99 6.52 -15.63
C GLY A 16 13.16 6.44 -14.11
N GLN A 17 12.24 7.04 -13.35
CA GLN A 17 12.11 6.89 -11.92
C GLN A 17 10.86 6.08 -11.55
N TYR A 18 10.94 5.41 -10.41
CA TYR A 18 9.87 4.64 -9.81
C TYR A 18 9.38 5.37 -8.56
N GLN A 19 8.09 5.61 -8.51
CA GLN A 19 7.42 6.27 -7.40
C GLN A 19 6.44 5.31 -6.76
N VAL A 20 6.38 5.29 -5.44
CA VAL A 20 5.32 4.60 -4.69
C VAL A 20 4.29 5.63 -4.29
N VAL A 21 3.06 5.45 -4.76
CA VAL A 21 1.96 6.40 -4.56
C VAL A 21 0.77 5.73 -3.87
N ASP A 22 -0.09 6.54 -3.25
CA ASP A 22 -1.34 6.10 -2.63
C ASP A 22 -2.59 6.58 -3.39
N GLY A 23 -3.78 6.18 -2.93
CA GLY A 23 -5.09 6.55 -3.47
C GLY A 23 -5.40 8.05 -3.53
N SER A 24 -4.55 8.92 -2.96
CA SER A 24 -4.64 10.37 -3.03
C SER A 24 -3.55 10.99 -3.92
N ASP A 25 -2.90 10.18 -4.76
CA ASP A 25 -1.76 10.53 -5.60
C ASP A 25 -0.56 11.09 -4.82
N ARG A 26 -0.46 10.79 -3.52
CA ARG A 26 0.68 11.22 -2.71
C ARG A 26 1.84 10.25 -2.90
N THR A 27 3.03 10.79 -3.19
CA THR A 27 4.27 10.00 -3.25
C THR A 27 4.84 9.73 -1.86
N TRP A 28 5.11 8.46 -1.57
CA TRP A 28 5.72 7.96 -0.33
C TRP A 28 7.20 7.62 -0.49
N LEU A 29 7.60 7.21 -1.69
CA LEU A 29 8.98 6.88 -2.04
C LEU A 29 9.22 7.25 -3.51
N GLU A 30 10.39 7.79 -3.81
CA GLU A 30 10.90 7.95 -5.17
C GLU A 30 12.29 7.30 -5.24
N THR A 31 12.53 6.51 -6.29
CA THR A 31 13.79 5.77 -6.46
C THR A 31 14.06 5.49 -7.93
N SER A 32 15.34 5.38 -8.30
CA SER A 32 15.76 4.89 -9.62
C SER A 32 15.72 3.36 -9.74
N HIS A 33 15.43 2.64 -8.65
CA HIS A 33 15.48 1.18 -8.61
C HIS A 33 14.08 0.56 -8.51
N ALA A 34 13.64 -0.13 -9.57
CA ALA A 34 12.34 -0.80 -9.64
C ALA A 34 12.07 -1.73 -8.45
N ALA A 35 13.04 -2.61 -8.16
CA ALA A 35 12.93 -3.60 -7.09
C ALA A 35 12.72 -2.95 -5.71
N THR A 36 13.29 -1.77 -5.48
CA THR A 36 13.09 -1.04 -4.22
C THR A 36 11.65 -0.51 -4.12
N ALA A 37 11.11 0.05 -5.21
CA ALA A 37 9.73 0.53 -5.25
C ALA A 37 8.71 -0.61 -5.07
N GLU A 38 8.91 -1.72 -5.79
CA GLU A 38 8.08 -2.93 -5.69
C GLU A 38 8.07 -3.50 -4.27
N HIS A 39 9.26 -3.65 -3.68
CA HIS A 39 9.38 -4.16 -2.31
C HIS A 39 8.70 -3.24 -1.29
N TYR A 40 8.80 -1.92 -1.49
CA TYR A 40 8.18 -0.94 -0.60
C TYR A 40 6.65 -0.97 -0.70
N VAL A 41 6.09 -1.08 -1.91
CA VAL A 41 4.65 -1.28 -2.13
C VAL A 41 4.15 -2.53 -1.41
N ASP A 42 4.88 -3.65 -1.51
CA ASP A 42 4.53 -4.89 -0.82
C ASP A 42 4.48 -4.72 0.69
N LEU A 43 5.45 -4.02 1.28
CA LEU A 43 5.50 -3.75 2.71
C LEU A 43 4.32 -2.87 3.15
N LEU A 44 4.03 -1.80 2.43
CA LEU A 44 2.93 -0.89 2.73
C LEU A 44 1.57 -1.59 2.63
N ASN A 45 1.33 -2.35 1.58
CA ASN A 45 0.09 -3.10 1.41
C ASN A 45 -0.06 -4.21 2.46
N LYS A 46 1.02 -4.89 2.87
CA LYS A 46 1.00 -5.86 3.98
C LYS A 46 0.69 -5.18 5.31
N ALA A 47 1.30 -4.03 5.59
CA ALA A 47 1.06 -3.26 6.80
C ALA A 47 -0.40 -2.76 6.87
N PHE A 48 -0.93 -2.26 5.75
CA PHE A 48 -2.32 -1.83 5.63
C PHE A 48 -3.29 -2.98 5.90
N LYS A 49 -3.11 -4.13 5.22
CA LYS A 49 -3.96 -5.32 5.40
C LYS A 49 -3.91 -5.84 6.85
N SER A 50 -2.73 -5.80 7.49
CA SER A 50 -2.57 -6.20 8.88
C SER A 50 -3.28 -5.24 9.85
N GLY A 51 -3.11 -3.92 9.65
CA GLY A 51 -3.78 -2.88 10.44
C GLY A 51 -5.30 -2.90 10.28
N PHE A 52 -5.79 -3.05 9.05
CA PHE A 52 -7.21 -3.16 8.71
C PHE A 52 -7.84 -4.38 9.39
N LYS A 53 -7.23 -5.57 9.27
CA LYS A 53 -7.71 -6.79 9.94
C LYS A 53 -7.77 -6.65 11.47
N LYS A 54 -6.81 -5.94 12.08
CA LYS A 54 -6.80 -5.67 13.52
C LYS A 54 -7.90 -4.70 13.93
N GLY A 55 -8.13 -3.64 13.16
CA GLY A 55 -9.21 -2.67 13.38
C GLY A 55 -10.59 -3.31 13.25
N PHE A 56 -10.79 -4.09 12.19
CA PHE A 56 -12.05 -4.81 11.94
C PHE A 56 -12.38 -5.81 13.06
N ARG A 57 -11.40 -6.62 13.50
CA ARG A 57 -11.59 -7.55 14.62
C ARG A 57 -11.96 -6.86 15.93
N LYS A 58 -11.38 -5.68 16.21
CA LYS A 58 -11.72 -4.90 17.40
C LYS A 58 -13.13 -4.34 17.34
N ALA A 59 -13.55 -3.84 16.18
CA ALA A 59 -14.92 -3.35 15.98
C ALA A 59 -15.95 -4.48 16.14
N ARG A 60 -15.66 -5.67 15.59
CA ARG A 60 -16.56 -6.83 15.68
C ARG A 60 -16.65 -7.50 17.05
N ALA A 61 -15.66 -7.30 17.92
CA ALA A 61 -15.64 -7.81 19.29
C ALA A 61 -16.21 -6.81 20.30
N ALA A 62 -16.54 -5.60 19.86
CA ALA A 62 -17.20 -4.57 20.65
C ALA A 62 -18.73 -4.54 20.46
N GLU A 63 -19.27 -5.49 19.67
CA GLU A 63 -20.70 -5.83 19.58
C GLU A 63 -21.05 -7.03 20.46
#